data_AF-A0A915HJC3-F1
#
_entry.id   AF-A0A915HJC3-F1
#
_cell.length_a   1.000
_cell.length_b   1.000
_cell.length_c   1.000
_cell.angle_alpha   90.00
_cell.angle_beta   90.00
_cell.angle_gamma   90.00
#
_symmetry.space_group_name_H-M   'P 1'
#
loop_
_entity.id
_entity.type
_entity.pdbx_description
1 polymer ?
#
loop_
_entity_poly.entity_id
_entity_poly.type
_entity_poly.pdbx_seq_one_letter_code
_entity_poly.pdbx_strand_id
1 'polypeptide(L)'
;MASRNLCSALSNLAFEYETPKIVTIRDVKIGIVYRLMQLGIIAYVVGFIGVFLTSYTILYTKGYQDKEHGQSTVLTKVKGISSSYNRKDIPEIYRKVWDPSDYIVPPLTPNSVFIITNLVITARQSLGKCPEHTVALGCKQQEIPLPTGKCRQAMSERPLAKSRQWSAERTTLTFCHKFSLWFSGQMTGNCVQVFNSTKTNFTCEIVSWCPLEDDTIINRFLEQPILDNAENFTVFFKNYVEFPYFGIKRRNLDAVTDNYAKGCLYNPETDPLCPIFRLGDIARLMGLKFTQLSSYGSVINVQIKWMCNLDFSIDGCIPEVKFSDMDDLGNTFSPGYNF
;
A
#
# COMPACT_ATOMS: atom_id res chain seq x y z
N MET A 1 -68.51 -30.66 38.22
CA MET A 1 -68.29 -29.41 39.00
C MET A 1 -66.88 -28.80 38.80
N ALA A 2 -65.96 -29.44 38.05
CA ALA A 2 -64.57 -28.99 37.91
C ALA A 2 -64.29 -27.95 36.78
N SER A 3 -65.11 -27.87 35.72
CA SER A 3 -64.83 -26.95 34.59
C SER A 3 -65.13 -25.47 34.86
N ARG A 4 -66.03 -25.17 35.83
CA ARG A 4 -66.35 -23.78 36.22
C ARG A 4 -65.18 -23.11 36.97
N ASN A 5 -64.39 -23.89 37.71
CA ASN A 5 -63.27 -23.37 38.51
C ASN A 5 -62.00 -23.16 37.68
N LEU A 6 -61.81 -23.92 36.60
CA LEU A 6 -60.69 -23.73 35.67
C LEU A 6 -60.88 -22.49 34.79
N CYS A 7 -62.11 -22.24 34.35
CA CYS A 7 -62.44 -21.08 33.52
C CYS A 7 -62.32 -19.77 34.31
N SER A 8 -62.74 -19.76 35.59
CA SER A 8 -62.54 -18.59 36.47
C SER A 8 -61.07 -18.40 36.87
N ALA A 9 -60.31 -19.49 37.08
CA ALA A 9 -58.88 -19.40 37.37
C ALA A 9 -58.06 -18.91 36.16
N LEU A 10 -58.41 -19.35 34.95
CA LEU A 10 -57.82 -18.85 33.70
C LEU A 10 -58.21 -17.39 33.42
N SER A 11 -59.45 -17.00 33.76
CA SER A 11 -59.92 -15.61 33.65
C SER A 11 -59.15 -14.68 34.59
N ASN A 12 -58.92 -15.09 35.83
CA ASN A 12 -58.14 -14.32 36.78
C ASN A 12 -56.65 -14.27 36.36
N LEU A 13 -56.07 -15.38 35.90
CA LEU A 13 -54.68 -15.36 35.41
C LEU A 13 -54.46 -14.46 34.17
N ALA A 14 -55.43 -14.39 33.26
CA ALA A 14 -55.29 -13.63 32.00
C ALA A 14 -55.72 -12.16 32.09
N PHE A 15 -56.60 -11.80 33.03
CA PHE A 15 -57.21 -10.47 33.12
C PHE A 15 -57.12 -9.80 34.50
N GLU A 16 -56.36 -10.37 35.44
CA GLU A 16 -56.09 -9.73 36.73
C GLU A 16 -54.85 -8.84 36.64
N TYR A 17 -55.06 -7.56 36.94
CA TYR A 17 -54.00 -6.56 36.98
C TYR A 17 -53.86 -6.07 38.43
N GLU A 18 -52.77 -6.48 39.07
CA GLU A 18 -52.43 -6.01 40.41
C GLU A 18 -51.81 -4.61 40.34
N THR A 19 -52.49 -3.62 40.92
CA THR A 19 -51.91 -2.29 41.14
C THR A 19 -51.42 -2.13 42.57
N PRO A 20 -50.26 -1.49 42.79
CA PRO A 20 -49.83 -1.14 44.13
C PRO A 20 -50.86 -0.22 44.80
N LYS A 21 -51.20 -0.49 46.06
CA LYS A 21 -52.02 0.42 46.87
C LYS A 21 -51.19 1.65 47.22
N ILE A 22 -51.54 2.80 46.65
CA ILE A 22 -50.82 4.06 46.85
C ILE A 22 -51.43 4.81 48.04
N VAL A 23 -50.59 5.25 48.98
CA VAL A 23 -51.00 6.12 50.09
C VAL A 23 -50.65 7.56 49.74
N THR A 24 -51.64 8.45 49.72
CA THR A 24 -51.44 9.88 49.44
C THR A 24 -51.16 10.66 50.73
N ILE A 25 -49.93 11.13 50.91
CA ILE A 25 -49.54 12.00 52.03
C ILE A 25 -49.69 13.46 51.61
N ARG A 26 -50.48 14.25 52.34
CA ARG A 26 -50.69 15.69 52.08
C ARG A 26 -49.81 16.53 53.00
N ASP A 27 -48.56 16.74 52.58
CA ASP A 27 -47.61 17.61 53.25
C ASP A 27 -46.94 18.56 52.24
N VAL A 28 -46.92 19.85 52.55
CA VAL A 28 -46.41 20.90 51.63
C VAL A 28 -44.89 20.79 51.45
N LYS A 29 -44.14 20.46 52.51
CA LYS A 29 -42.67 20.38 52.46
C LYS A 29 -42.24 19.18 51.61
N ILE A 30 -42.83 18.01 51.87
CA ILE A 30 -42.56 16.78 51.12
C ILE A 30 -43.00 16.94 49.65
N GLY A 31 -44.15 17.58 49.42
CA GLY A 31 -44.65 17.87 48.07
C GLY A 31 -43.70 18.74 47.25
N ILE A 32 -43.16 19.82 47.84
CA ILE A 32 -42.19 20.70 47.16
C ILE A 32 -40.91 19.94 46.80
N VAL A 33 -40.34 19.18 47.74
CA VAL A 33 -39.12 18.38 47.50
C VAL A 33 -39.34 17.38 46.36
N TYR A 34 -40.45 16.64 46.39
CA TYR A 34 -40.76 15.66 45.36
C TYR A 34 -40.96 16.30 43.99
N ARG A 35 -41.65 17.45 43.90
CA ARG A 35 -41.86 18.18 42.64
C ARG A 35 -40.58 18.78 42.08
N LEU A 36 -39.68 19.29 42.92
CA LEU A 36 -38.37 19.78 42.49
C LEU A 36 -37.49 18.64 41.98
N MET A 37 -37.48 17.49 42.65
CA MET A 37 -36.76 16.31 42.18
C MET A 37 -37.30 15.82 40.82
N GLN A 38 -38.63 15.74 40.66
CA GLN A 38 -39.25 15.41 39.38
C GLN A 38 -38.88 16.40 38.27
N LEU A 39 -38.93 17.70 38.55
CA LEU A 39 -38.52 18.75 37.60
C LEU A 39 -37.05 18.63 37.22
N GLY A 40 -36.16 18.33 38.17
CA GLY A 40 -34.73 18.11 37.90
C GLY A 40 -34.48 16.91 36.99
N ILE A 41 -35.16 15.79 37.22
CA ILE A 41 -35.06 14.60 36.38
C ILE A 41 -35.61 14.89 34.98
N ILE A 42 -36.77 15.55 34.87
CA ILE A 42 -37.36 15.92 33.57
C ILE A 42 -36.42 16.88 32.83
N ALA A 43 -35.88 17.89 33.49
CA ALA A 43 -34.94 18.83 32.88
C ALA A 43 -33.65 18.13 32.39
N TYR A 44 -33.14 17.17 33.15
CA TYR A 44 -31.97 16.37 32.75
C TYR A 44 -32.31 15.44 31.57
N VAL A 45 -33.40 14.67 31.65
CA VAL A 45 -33.76 13.72 30.59
C VAL A 45 -34.19 14.45 29.32
N VAL A 46 -34.95 15.53 29.40
CA VAL A 46 -35.40 16.27 28.21
C VAL A 46 -34.29 17.18 27.69
N GLY A 47 -33.62 17.92 28.57
CA GLY A 47 -32.59 18.89 28.19
C GLY A 47 -31.24 18.23 27.87
N PHE A 48 -30.70 17.45 28.81
CA PHE A 48 -29.41 16.80 28.61
C PHE A 48 -29.55 15.57 27.71
N ILE A 49 -30.41 14.59 28.01
CA ILE A 49 -30.47 13.37 27.18
C ILE A 49 -31.21 13.64 25.86
N GLY A 50 -32.37 14.31 25.91
CA GLY A 50 -33.18 14.64 24.74
C GLY A 50 -32.44 15.61 23.83
N VAL A 51 -32.32 16.88 24.22
CA VAL A 51 -31.77 17.91 23.32
C VAL A 51 -30.31 17.64 22.95
N PHE A 52 -29.43 17.25 23.89
CA PHE A 52 -28.02 17.00 23.53
C PHE A 52 -27.88 15.76 22.63
N LEU A 53 -28.47 14.61 22.98
CA LEU A 53 -28.28 13.41 22.16
C LEU A 53 -29.07 13.50 20.86
N THR A 54 -30.31 14.01 20.85
CA THR A 54 -31.05 14.16 19.59
C THR A 54 -30.40 15.19 18.69
N SER A 55 -29.94 16.33 19.21
CA SER A 55 -29.24 17.34 18.38
C SER A 55 -27.89 16.82 17.91
N TYR A 56 -27.14 16.12 18.76
CA TYR A 56 -25.87 15.51 18.38
C TYR A 56 -26.06 14.43 17.30
N THR A 57 -26.98 13.48 17.48
CA THR A 57 -27.22 12.42 16.49
C THR A 57 -27.82 12.96 15.20
N ILE A 58 -28.78 13.89 15.27
CA ILE A 58 -29.43 14.45 14.08
C ILE A 58 -28.47 15.39 13.34
N LEU A 59 -27.86 16.37 14.02
CA LEU A 59 -27.06 17.40 13.35
C LEU A 59 -25.62 16.96 13.09
N TYR A 60 -24.96 16.38 14.10
CA TYR A 60 -23.53 16.06 14.00
C TYR A 60 -23.29 14.77 13.21
N THR A 61 -24.01 13.70 13.55
CA THR A 61 -23.86 12.42 12.82
C THR A 61 -24.71 12.34 11.55
N LYS A 62 -25.48 13.39 11.25
CA LYS A 62 -26.46 13.43 10.16
C LYS A 62 -27.38 12.20 10.17
N GLY A 63 -27.94 11.88 11.33
CA GLY A 63 -28.74 10.67 11.54
C GLY A 63 -30.07 10.64 10.76
N TYR A 64 -30.47 11.76 10.17
CA TYR A 64 -31.63 11.86 9.29
C TYR A 64 -31.33 11.43 7.84
N GLN A 65 -30.05 11.18 7.49
CA GLN A 65 -29.63 10.82 6.14
C GLN A 65 -29.36 9.32 6.04
N ASP A 66 -29.87 8.72 4.98
CA ASP A 66 -29.37 7.44 4.49
C ASP A 66 -27.97 7.65 3.88
N LYS A 67 -27.08 6.68 4.07
CA LYS A 67 -25.69 6.74 3.59
C LYS A 67 -25.38 5.53 2.74
N GLU A 68 -24.68 5.76 1.64
CA GLU A 68 -24.22 4.71 0.73
C GLU A 68 -22.72 4.86 0.46
N HIS A 69 -22.03 3.73 0.32
CA HIS A 69 -20.68 3.70 -0.23
C HIS A 69 -20.73 3.64 -1.75
N GLY A 70 -20.17 4.66 -2.41
CA GLY A 70 -20.10 4.70 -3.87
C GLY A 70 -19.17 3.63 -4.44
N GLN A 71 -19.56 3.06 -5.59
CA GLN A 71 -18.70 2.24 -6.41
C GLN A 71 -17.88 3.15 -7.32
N SER A 72 -16.56 2.97 -7.37
CA SER A 72 -15.70 3.82 -8.19
C SER A 72 -14.74 3.04 -9.07
N THR A 73 -14.34 3.65 -10.18
CA THR A 73 -13.30 3.13 -11.05
C THR A 73 -12.42 4.28 -11.52
N VAL A 74 -11.11 4.06 -11.50
CA VAL A 74 -10.12 5.02 -11.96
C VAL A 74 -9.39 4.44 -13.16
N LEU A 75 -9.36 5.23 -14.24
CA LEU A 75 -8.50 4.99 -15.38
C LEU A 75 -7.38 6.04 -15.38
N THR A 76 -6.16 5.56 -15.47
CA THR A 76 -4.95 6.39 -15.47
C THR A 76 -4.45 6.58 -16.89
N LYS A 77 -3.93 7.77 -17.19
CA LYS A 77 -3.17 8.01 -18.41
C LYS A 77 -1.93 8.81 -18.06
N VAL A 78 -0.77 8.21 -18.28
CA VAL A 78 0.51 8.88 -18.07
C VAL A 78 0.99 9.48 -19.38
N LYS A 79 1.58 10.67 -19.31
CA LYS A 79 2.23 11.35 -20.44
C LYS A 79 3.58 11.88 -19.99
N GLY A 80 4.58 11.67 -20.83
CA GLY A 80 5.96 12.08 -20.57
C GLY A 80 6.87 11.46 -21.61
N ILE A 81 8.01 12.09 -21.83
CA ILE A 81 9.10 11.55 -22.64
C ILE A 81 10.38 11.82 -21.88
N SER A 82 11.25 10.82 -21.76
CA SER A 82 12.61 10.99 -21.27
C SER A 82 13.58 10.53 -22.35
N SER A 83 14.77 11.11 -22.42
CA SER A 83 15.78 10.72 -23.40
C SER A 83 17.11 10.54 -22.71
N SER A 84 17.59 9.30 -22.71
CA SER A 84 18.93 8.94 -22.25
C SER A 84 19.91 8.81 -23.43
N TYR A 85 19.50 9.20 -24.64
CA TYR A 85 20.28 9.04 -25.86
C TYR A 85 21.66 9.72 -25.81
N ASN A 86 21.73 10.91 -25.21
CA ASN A 86 22.96 11.71 -25.13
C ASN A 86 23.84 11.38 -23.91
N ARG A 87 23.39 10.50 -23.01
CA ARG A 87 24.11 10.11 -21.79
C ARG A 87 25.31 9.24 -22.16
N LYS A 88 26.53 9.76 -22.00
CA LYS A 88 27.78 9.03 -22.31
C LYS A 88 28.26 8.15 -21.14
N ASP A 89 27.78 8.44 -19.94
CA ASP A 89 28.04 7.74 -18.69
C ASP A 89 27.42 6.33 -18.63
N ILE A 90 26.35 6.09 -19.41
CA ILE A 90 25.65 4.80 -19.46
C ILE A 90 26.03 3.96 -20.69
N PRO A 91 25.90 2.62 -20.61
CA PRO A 91 26.06 1.73 -21.75
C PRO A 91 25.08 2.04 -22.89
N GLU A 92 25.48 1.73 -24.13
CA GLU A 92 24.71 2.03 -25.35
C GLU A 92 23.29 1.45 -25.34
N ILE A 93 23.08 0.29 -24.72
CA ILE A 93 21.75 -0.34 -24.63
C ILE A 93 20.71 0.52 -23.91
N TYR A 94 21.15 1.39 -23.00
CA TYR A 94 20.27 2.31 -22.29
C TYR A 94 20.06 3.63 -23.04
N ARG A 95 20.80 3.90 -24.13
CA ARG A 95 20.75 5.17 -24.87
C ARG A 95 19.60 5.17 -25.88
N LYS A 96 18.41 5.50 -25.43
CA LYS A 96 17.24 5.66 -26.30
C LYS A 96 16.30 6.75 -25.80
N VAL A 97 15.26 7.03 -26.59
CA VAL A 97 14.12 7.81 -26.15
C VAL A 97 13.11 6.86 -25.51
N TRP A 98 12.65 7.21 -24.31
CA TRP A 98 11.68 6.47 -23.52
C TRP A 98 10.31 7.12 -23.66
N ASP A 99 9.34 6.34 -24.10
CA ASP A 99 7.96 6.77 -24.26
C ASP A 99 7.02 6.01 -23.30
N PRO A 100 5.74 6.43 -23.18
CA PRO A 100 4.77 5.75 -22.32
C PRO A 100 4.59 4.25 -22.60
N SER A 101 4.91 3.78 -23.80
CA SER A 101 4.81 2.36 -24.15
C SER A 101 6.00 1.56 -23.61
N ASP A 102 7.13 2.20 -23.35
CA ASP A 102 8.31 1.58 -22.75
C ASP A 102 8.23 1.48 -21.22
N TYR A 103 7.79 2.54 -20.55
CA TYR A 103 7.90 2.65 -19.08
C TYR A 103 6.60 2.34 -18.31
N ILE A 104 5.50 1.99 -19.00
CA ILE A 104 4.22 1.65 -18.35
C ILE A 104 3.89 0.18 -18.59
N VAL A 105 3.90 -0.62 -17.52
CA VAL A 105 3.71 -2.08 -17.61
C VAL A 105 2.84 -2.57 -16.44
N PRO A 106 1.67 -3.17 -16.68
CA PRO A 106 0.93 -3.22 -17.94
C PRO A 106 0.35 -1.84 -18.32
N PRO A 107 0.08 -1.59 -19.60
CA PRO A 107 -0.38 -0.27 -20.07
C PRO A 107 -1.81 0.10 -19.63
N LEU A 108 -2.59 -0.86 -19.13
CA LEU A 108 -3.97 -0.61 -18.71
C LEU A 108 -4.37 -1.53 -17.56
N THR A 109 -4.43 -0.96 -16.36
CA THR A 109 -4.99 -1.59 -15.16
C THR A 109 -5.99 -0.64 -14.52
N PRO A 110 -7.21 -1.10 -14.19
CA PRO A 110 -8.12 -0.28 -13.41
C PRO A 110 -7.53 -0.06 -12.01
N ASN A 111 -7.64 1.16 -11.49
CA ASN A 111 -7.26 1.55 -10.12
C ASN A 111 -5.76 1.45 -9.76
N SER A 112 -4.87 1.10 -10.70
CA SER A 112 -3.43 1.12 -10.48
C SER A 112 -2.68 1.43 -11.77
N VAL A 113 -1.46 1.92 -11.63
CA VAL A 113 -0.52 2.09 -12.75
C VAL A 113 0.89 1.89 -12.21
N PHE A 114 1.72 1.21 -12.98
CA PHE A 114 3.14 1.08 -12.69
C PHE A 114 3.93 1.92 -13.68
N ILE A 115 4.86 2.72 -13.17
CA ILE A 115 5.68 3.66 -13.93
C ILE A 115 7.13 3.35 -13.60
N ILE A 116 7.88 2.88 -14.59
CA ILE A 116 9.31 2.61 -14.47
C ILE A 116 10.05 3.95 -14.38
N THR A 117 10.83 4.15 -13.33
CA THR A 117 11.73 5.30 -13.16
C THR A 117 13.19 4.92 -13.34
N ASN A 118 13.52 3.67 -13.04
CA ASN A 118 14.85 3.09 -13.17
C ASN A 118 14.72 1.62 -13.57
N LEU A 119 15.73 1.08 -14.26
CA LEU A 119 15.70 -0.30 -14.74
C LEU A 119 17.11 -0.87 -14.93
N VAL A 120 17.24 -2.20 -14.86
CA VAL A 120 18.46 -2.92 -15.21
C VAL A 120 18.14 -3.85 -16.37
N ILE A 121 18.94 -3.79 -17.44
CA ILE A 121 18.78 -4.60 -18.63
C ILE A 121 19.91 -5.61 -18.72
N THR A 122 19.56 -6.89 -18.66
CA THR A 122 20.47 -7.99 -18.97
C THR A 122 20.16 -8.53 -20.37
N ALA A 123 20.88 -8.03 -21.38
CA ALA A 123 20.65 -8.42 -22.76
C ALA A 123 21.23 -9.79 -23.10
N ARG A 124 20.63 -10.44 -24.12
CA ARG A 124 21.09 -11.69 -24.72
C ARG A 124 21.18 -12.85 -23.72
N GLN A 125 20.27 -12.89 -22.76
CA GLN A 125 20.14 -14.06 -21.89
C GLN A 125 19.76 -15.29 -22.72
N SER A 126 20.46 -16.38 -22.47
CA SER A 126 20.21 -17.69 -23.08
C SER A 126 20.28 -18.75 -22.00
N LEU A 127 19.50 -19.82 -22.16
CA LEU A 127 19.55 -20.93 -21.23
C LEU A 127 20.94 -21.58 -21.30
N GLY A 128 21.65 -21.59 -20.19
CA GLY A 128 23.03 -22.08 -20.15
C GLY A 128 23.52 -22.34 -18.74
N LYS A 129 24.85 -22.52 -18.63
CA LYS A 129 25.56 -22.65 -17.37
C LYS A 129 26.43 -21.42 -17.15
N CYS A 130 26.32 -20.81 -15.98
CA CYS A 130 27.11 -19.64 -15.62
C CYS A 130 27.41 -19.60 -14.12
N PRO A 131 28.45 -18.84 -13.70
CA PRO A 131 28.69 -18.56 -12.29
C PRO A 131 27.53 -17.80 -11.66
N GLU A 132 27.16 -18.18 -10.43
CA GLU A 132 26.26 -17.41 -9.56
C GLU A 132 26.87 -16.04 -9.18
N HIS A 133 26.02 -15.07 -8.85
CA HIS A 133 26.45 -13.71 -8.52
C HIS A 133 27.40 -13.65 -7.29
N THR A 134 28.39 -12.75 -7.34
CA THR A 134 29.55 -12.71 -6.43
C THR A 134 29.21 -12.48 -4.95
N VAL A 135 28.03 -11.92 -4.67
CA VAL A 135 27.60 -11.54 -3.31
C VAL A 135 26.95 -12.72 -2.57
N ALA A 136 26.49 -13.75 -3.28
CA ALA A 136 25.66 -14.78 -2.68
C ALA A 136 26.48 -15.89 -1.98
N LEU A 137 27.37 -16.59 -2.68
CA LEU A 137 28.10 -17.72 -2.08
C LEU A 137 29.45 -17.96 -2.77
N GLY A 138 30.54 -17.62 -2.08
CA GLY A 138 31.88 -17.99 -2.51
C GLY A 138 32.16 -19.47 -2.25
N CYS A 139 32.71 -20.17 -3.24
CA CYS A 139 33.29 -21.51 -3.06
C CYS A 139 34.83 -21.41 -2.96
N LYS A 140 35.48 -22.42 -2.35
CA LYS A 140 36.96 -22.51 -2.32
C LYS A 140 37.42 -23.59 -3.29
N GLN A 141 38.54 -23.35 -3.96
CA GLN A 141 39.14 -24.19 -5.02
C GLN A 141 39.53 -25.63 -4.57
N GLN A 142 39.30 -26.00 -3.30
CA GLN A 142 39.82 -27.23 -2.68
C GLN A 142 38.74 -28.17 -2.12
N GLU A 143 37.45 -27.92 -2.36
CA GLU A 143 36.40 -28.85 -1.94
C GLU A 143 35.95 -29.76 -3.08
N ILE A 144 35.87 -31.05 -2.75
CA ILE A 144 35.21 -32.19 -3.43
C ILE A 144 33.95 -31.71 -4.19
N PRO A 145 33.58 -32.30 -5.35
CA PRO A 145 32.35 -31.96 -6.07
C PRO A 145 31.19 -31.74 -5.10
N LEU A 146 30.63 -30.52 -5.11
CA LEU A 146 29.56 -30.19 -4.18
C LEU A 146 28.36 -31.07 -4.54
N PRO A 147 27.64 -31.65 -3.55
CA PRO A 147 26.40 -32.35 -3.85
C PRO A 147 25.46 -31.40 -4.59
N THR A 148 24.86 -31.88 -5.68
CA THR A 148 23.85 -31.14 -6.44
C THR A 148 22.83 -30.52 -5.48
N GLY A 149 22.67 -29.19 -5.53
CA GLY A 149 21.76 -28.44 -4.66
C GLY A 149 22.31 -27.98 -3.30
N LYS A 150 23.64 -28.00 -3.06
CA LYS A 150 24.25 -27.49 -1.81
C LYS A 150 25.47 -26.61 -2.10
N CYS A 151 25.45 -25.36 -1.65
CA CYS A 151 26.65 -24.52 -1.55
C CYS A 151 26.88 -24.04 -0.11
N ARG A 152 28.14 -23.88 0.27
CA ARG A 152 28.59 -23.40 1.58
C ARG A 152 28.67 -21.88 1.56
N GLN A 153 28.00 -21.18 2.48
CA GLN A 153 28.21 -19.74 2.65
C GLN A 153 29.65 -19.51 3.14
N ALA A 154 30.39 -18.66 2.46
CA ALA A 154 31.66 -18.15 2.95
C ALA A 154 31.38 -17.16 4.10
N MET A 155 31.13 -17.65 5.32
CA MET A 155 31.23 -16.79 6.49
C MET A 155 32.69 -16.37 6.64
N SER A 156 32.94 -15.07 6.54
CA SER A 156 34.15 -14.41 7.02
C SER A 156 34.52 -14.96 8.41
N GLU A 157 35.76 -15.42 8.56
CA GLU A 157 36.27 -15.91 9.84
C GLU A 157 36.23 -14.81 10.91
N ARG A 158 35.77 -15.21 12.11
CA ARG A 158 35.49 -14.40 13.31
C ARG A 158 36.75 -13.73 13.91
N PRO A 159 36.61 -12.74 14.82
CA PRO A 159 37.68 -12.39 15.74
C PRO A 159 37.96 -13.52 16.76
N LEU A 160 39.24 -13.59 17.15
CA LEU A 160 39.88 -14.52 18.08
C LEU A 160 39.12 -14.77 19.41
N ALA A 161 39.03 -16.05 19.83
CA ALA A 161 39.19 -16.44 21.25
C ALA A 161 39.31 -17.97 21.48
N LYS A 162 40.51 -18.36 21.94
CA LYS A 162 40.90 -19.35 22.98
C LYS A 162 40.15 -20.69 23.18
N SER A 163 40.94 -21.76 22.94
CA SER A 163 41.32 -22.85 23.88
C SER A 163 40.57 -24.19 23.91
N ARG A 164 41.41 -25.25 23.95
CA ARG A 164 41.25 -26.64 24.45
C ARG A 164 40.44 -27.66 23.63
N GLN A 165 41.20 -28.42 22.84
CA GLN A 165 41.25 -29.89 22.82
C GLN A 165 39.92 -30.68 22.82
N TRP A 166 39.54 -31.20 21.64
CA TRP A 166 38.86 -32.50 21.54
C TRP A 166 39.22 -33.23 20.24
N SER A 167 39.19 -34.56 20.34
CA SER A 167 39.65 -35.59 19.41
C SER A 167 39.03 -35.55 18.01
N ALA A 168 39.80 -36.02 17.04
CA ALA A 168 39.37 -36.29 15.68
C ALA A 168 38.34 -37.43 15.65
N GLU A 169 37.05 -37.09 15.67
CA GLU A 169 35.99 -37.93 15.10
C GLU A 169 35.40 -37.21 13.89
N ARG A 170 35.73 -37.79 12.75
CA ARG A 170 35.50 -37.29 11.41
C ARG A 170 34.07 -37.65 10.97
N THR A 171 33.09 -36.96 11.54
CA THR A 171 31.69 -37.01 11.05
C THR A 171 31.01 -35.69 11.36
N THR A 172 31.40 -34.63 10.66
CA THR A 172 30.60 -33.40 10.60
C THR A 172 29.34 -33.69 9.79
N LEU A 173 28.29 -34.02 10.55
CA LEU A 173 26.91 -34.08 10.10
C LEU A 173 26.60 -32.89 9.19
N THR A 174 26.21 -33.25 7.96
CA THR A 174 25.76 -32.41 6.87
C THR A 174 24.50 -31.64 7.27
N PHE A 175 24.63 -30.48 7.91
CA PHE A 175 23.51 -29.56 8.04
C PHE A 175 23.33 -28.80 6.72
N CYS A 176 22.44 -29.35 5.88
CA CYS A 176 21.85 -28.64 4.77
C CYS A 176 20.87 -27.61 5.32
N HIS A 177 21.16 -26.33 5.13
CA HIS A 177 20.02 -25.44 4.92
C HIS A 177 19.44 -25.80 3.56
N LYS A 178 18.31 -26.51 3.62
CA LYS A 178 17.26 -26.61 2.59
C LYS A 178 17.35 -25.42 1.63
N PHE A 179 17.38 -25.69 0.31
CA PHE A 179 17.02 -24.75 -0.76
C PHE A 179 17.12 -23.29 -0.34
N SER A 180 18.31 -22.67 -0.44
CA SER A 180 18.34 -21.22 -0.31
C SER A 180 17.50 -20.67 -1.47
N LEU A 181 16.40 -20.01 -1.14
CA LEU A 181 15.49 -19.35 -2.09
C LEU A 181 16.15 -18.15 -2.80
N TRP A 182 17.44 -17.92 -2.56
CA TRP A 182 18.22 -16.77 -3.01
C TRP A 182 19.09 -17.06 -4.24
N PHE A 183 19.02 -18.26 -4.82
CA PHE A 183 19.78 -18.60 -6.02
C PHE A 183 19.03 -18.22 -7.28
N SER A 184 19.74 -17.67 -8.26
CA SER A 184 19.16 -17.27 -9.54
C SER A 184 18.91 -18.46 -10.48
N GLY A 185 19.24 -19.70 -10.05
CA GLY A 185 19.04 -20.90 -10.86
C GLY A 185 19.38 -22.21 -10.14
N GLN A 186 19.34 -23.32 -10.89
CA GLN A 186 19.60 -24.66 -10.35
C GLN A 186 21.09 -24.95 -10.29
N MET A 187 21.60 -25.30 -9.11
CA MET A 187 23.02 -25.65 -8.95
C MET A 187 23.42 -26.93 -9.66
N THR A 188 24.57 -26.87 -10.34
CA THR A 188 25.21 -28.04 -10.97
C THR A 188 26.07 -28.85 -10.00
N GLY A 189 26.58 -28.23 -8.94
CA GLY A 189 27.56 -28.80 -8.02
C GLY A 189 29.02 -28.48 -8.36
N ASN A 190 29.28 -27.79 -9.48
CA ASN A 190 30.61 -27.33 -9.86
C ASN A 190 30.93 -25.94 -9.25
N CYS A 191 32.21 -25.69 -8.99
CA CYS A 191 32.74 -24.41 -8.54
C CYS A 191 33.58 -23.80 -9.66
N VAL A 192 33.22 -22.60 -10.11
CA VAL A 192 33.84 -21.92 -11.27
C VAL A 192 34.47 -20.59 -10.85
N GLN A 193 35.54 -20.20 -11.54
CA GLN A 193 36.25 -18.96 -11.24
C GLN A 193 35.54 -17.76 -11.87
N VAL A 194 35.33 -16.71 -11.09
CA VAL A 194 34.79 -15.42 -11.57
C VAL A 194 35.95 -14.46 -11.78
N PHE A 195 36.22 -14.11 -13.03
CA PHE A 195 37.23 -13.14 -13.40
C PHE A 195 36.64 -11.73 -13.36
N ASN A 196 36.56 -11.10 -12.18
CA ASN A 196 36.01 -9.74 -12.13
C ASN A 196 36.72 -8.73 -11.21
N SER A 197 37.90 -9.04 -10.65
CA SER A 197 38.83 -8.05 -10.06
C SER A 197 40.11 -8.75 -9.59
N THR A 198 41.10 -7.99 -9.12
CA THR A 198 42.45 -8.41 -8.65
C THR A 198 42.52 -9.55 -7.61
N LYS A 199 41.39 -10.12 -7.18
CA LYS A 199 41.29 -11.33 -6.36
C LYS A 199 40.52 -12.43 -7.12
N THR A 200 41.10 -13.62 -7.16
CA THR A 200 40.45 -14.83 -7.73
C THR A 200 39.34 -15.31 -6.80
N ASN A 201 38.11 -14.90 -7.06
CA ASN A 201 36.93 -15.39 -6.36
C ASN A 201 36.31 -16.55 -7.15
N PHE A 202 35.84 -17.60 -6.46
CA PHE A 202 35.10 -18.70 -7.07
C PHE A 202 33.65 -18.66 -6.61
N THR A 203 32.72 -18.97 -7.50
CA THR A 203 31.28 -19.10 -7.19
C THR A 203 30.72 -20.41 -7.73
N CYS A 204 29.56 -20.82 -7.23
CA CYS A 204 28.90 -22.04 -7.69
C CYS A 204 28.38 -21.86 -9.14
N GLU A 205 28.54 -22.89 -9.97
CA GLU A 205 27.96 -22.95 -11.31
C GLU A 205 26.48 -23.34 -11.22
N ILE A 206 25.62 -22.55 -11.87
CA ILE A 206 24.18 -22.79 -11.95
C ILE A 206 23.72 -22.95 -13.40
N VAL A 207 22.60 -23.65 -13.58
CA VAL A 207 21.82 -23.68 -14.81
C VAL A 207 20.73 -22.62 -14.68
N SER A 208 20.81 -21.57 -15.50
CA SER A 208 19.85 -20.46 -15.52
C SER A 208 19.87 -19.71 -16.86
N TRP A 209 19.18 -18.59 -16.92
CA TRP A 209 19.32 -17.57 -17.96
C TRP A 209 20.65 -16.86 -17.78
N CYS A 210 21.59 -17.12 -18.69
CA CYS A 210 22.96 -16.62 -18.64
C CYS A 210 23.19 -15.59 -19.76
N PRO A 211 23.92 -14.48 -19.50
CA PRO A 211 24.50 -14.10 -18.21
C PRO A 211 23.44 -13.70 -17.17
N LEU A 212 23.78 -13.83 -15.89
CA LEU A 212 22.94 -13.34 -14.80
C LEU A 212 22.91 -11.81 -14.77
N GLU A 213 21.87 -11.28 -14.13
CA GLU A 213 21.77 -9.86 -13.83
C GLU A 213 22.91 -9.39 -12.94
N ASP A 214 23.45 -8.21 -13.25
CA ASP A 214 24.51 -7.55 -12.48
C ASP A 214 23.98 -6.28 -11.83
N ASP A 215 23.43 -6.44 -10.63
CA ASP A 215 22.89 -5.34 -9.82
C ASP A 215 23.98 -4.32 -9.43
N THR A 216 25.26 -4.69 -9.53
CA THR A 216 26.35 -3.76 -9.23
C THR A 216 26.47 -2.64 -10.26
N ILE A 217 25.84 -2.80 -11.44
CA ILE A 217 25.73 -1.74 -12.45
C ILE A 217 24.98 -0.53 -11.88
N ILE A 218 23.97 -0.76 -11.02
CA ILE A 218 23.21 0.32 -10.38
C ILE A 218 24.16 1.18 -9.54
N ASN A 219 24.98 0.56 -8.69
CA ASN A 219 25.88 1.27 -7.79
C ASN A 219 27.12 1.87 -8.49
N ARG A 220 27.52 1.35 -9.66
CA ARG A 220 28.72 1.84 -10.40
C ARG A 220 28.43 2.91 -11.43
N PHE A 221 27.27 2.86 -12.08
CA PHE A 221 26.95 3.71 -13.24
C PHE A 221 25.66 4.52 -13.08
N LEU A 222 24.81 4.20 -12.09
CA LEU A 222 23.50 4.80 -11.90
C LEU A 222 23.37 5.47 -10.53
N GLU A 223 24.28 6.41 -10.21
CA GLU A 223 24.04 7.38 -9.13
C GLU A 223 22.76 8.22 -9.38
N GLN A 224 22.30 8.23 -10.64
CA GLN A 224 21.07 8.87 -11.09
C GLN A 224 20.17 7.87 -11.84
N PRO A 225 18.84 8.01 -11.71
CA PRO A 225 17.89 7.17 -12.44
C PRO A 225 18.08 7.30 -13.96
N ILE A 226 17.74 6.25 -14.70
CA ILE A 226 17.83 6.24 -16.17
C ILE A 226 16.84 7.24 -16.78
N LEU A 227 15.62 7.32 -16.22
CA LEU A 227 14.61 8.28 -16.64
C LEU A 227 14.71 9.56 -15.79
N ASP A 228 15.75 10.34 -16.05
CA ASP A 228 16.04 11.62 -15.39
C ASP A 228 14.87 12.63 -15.41
N ASN A 229 14.11 12.64 -16.51
CA ASN A 229 12.96 13.52 -16.72
C ASN A 229 11.64 12.96 -16.15
N ALA A 230 11.66 11.81 -15.46
CA ALA A 230 10.45 11.18 -14.93
C ALA A 230 9.70 12.10 -13.93
N GLU A 231 10.40 12.99 -13.23
CA GLU A 231 9.80 13.97 -12.32
C GLU A 231 8.78 14.89 -13.04
N ASN A 232 8.96 15.10 -14.34
CA ASN A 232 8.12 15.95 -15.18
C ASN A 232 6.99 15.20 -15.87
N PHE A 233 6.87 13.90 -15.64
CA PHE A 233 5.77 13.14 -16.20
C PHE A 233 4.46 13.55 -15.52
N THR A 234 3.40 13.51 -16.30
CA THR A 234 2.06 13.87 -15.85
C THR A 234 1.16 12.65 -15.85
N VAL A 235 0.37 12.50 -14.80
CA VAL A 235 -0.62 11.45 -14.63
C VAL A 235 -1.98 12.12 -14.64
N PHE A 236 -2.84 11.66 -15.54
CA PHE A 236 -4.22 12.07 -15.64
C PHE A 236 -5.11 10.99 -15.04
N PHE A 237 -5.86 11.34 -13.98
CA PHE A 237 -6.84 10.45 -13.37
C PHE A 237 -8.23 10.73 -13.97
N LYS A 238 -8.81 9.73 -14.65
CA LYS A 238 -10.22 9.72 -15.03
C LYS A 238 -10.96 8.88 -13.99
N ASN A 239 -11.69 9.55 -13.11
CA ASN A 239 -12.43 8.86 -12.06
C ASN A 239 -13.93 8.93 -12.33
N TYR A 240 -14.59 7.79 -12.22
CA TYR A 240 -16.04 7.64 -12.27
C TYR A 240 -16.51 7.06 -10.93
N VAL A 241 -17.57 7.65 -10.36
CA VAL A 241 -18.22 7.18 -9.15
C VAL A 241 -19.72 7.05 -9.38
N GLU A 242 -20.29 5.99 -8.83
CA GLU A 242 -21.72 5.70 -8.88
C GLU A 242 -22.23 5.39 -7.47
N PHE A 243 -23.38 5.95 -7.14
CA PHE A 243 -24.16 5.68 -5.94
C PHE A 243 -25.47 5.00 -6.38
N PRO A 244 -25.47 3.66 -6.55
CA PRO A 244 -26.60 2.93 -7.12
C PRO A 244 -27.91 3.12 -6.36
N TYR A 245 -27.89 3.16 -5.03
CA TYR A 245 -29.08 3.35 -4.20
C TYR A 245 -29.75 4.69 -4.47
N PHE A 246 -28.95 5.75 -4.64
CA PHE A 246 -29.45 7.09 -4.97
C PHE A 246 -29.60 7.35 -6.47
N GLY A 247 -29.14 6.44 -7.34
CA GLY A 247 -29.19 6.57 -8.80
C GLY A 247 -28.27 7.67 -9.36
N ILE A 248 -27.18 8.01 -8.66
CA ILE A 248 -26.32 9.14 -9.00
C ILE A 248 -25.00 8.66 -9.62
N LYS A 249 -24.62 9.28 -10.73
CA LYS A 249 -23.38 8.99 -11.47
C LYS A 249 -22.60 10.28 -11.65
N ARG A 250 -21.32 10.28 -11.30
CA ARG A 250 -20.44 11.45 -11.37
C ARG A 250 -19.06 11.08 -11.87
N ARG A 251 -18.40 12.07 -12.47
CA ARG A 251 -16.99 12.03 -12.86
C ARG A 251 -16.28 13.23 -12.31
N ASN A 252 -14.98 13.10 -12.03
CA ASN A 252 -14.15 14.25 -11.67
C ASN A 252 -14.11 15.32 -12.78
N LEU A 253 -14.35 14.90 -14.02
CA LEU A 253 -14.43 15.78 -15.18
C LEU A 253 -15.74 16.58 -15.28
N ASP A 254 -16.80 16.22 -14.56
CA ASP A 254 -18.10 16.91 -14.68
C ASP A 254 -18.07 18.33 -14.09
N ALA A 255 -17.09 18.62 -13.20
CA ALA A 255 -16.90 19.93 -12.59
C ALA A 255 -15.98 20.87 -13.39
N VAL A 256 -15.39 20.39 -14.50
CA VAL A 256 -14.38 21.14 -15.26
C VAL A 256 -14.71 21.20 -16.75
N THR A 257 -14.28 22.26 -17.42
CA THR A 257 -14.43 22.38 -18.88
C THR A 257 -13.27 21.71 -19.61
N ASP A 258 -13.52 21.25 -20.84
CA ASP A 258 -12.47 20.61 -21.67
C ASP A 258 -11.26 21.53 -21.91
N ASN A 259 -11.48 22.85 -22.01
CA ASN A 259 -10.40 23.81 -22.20
C ASN A 259 -9.54 23.95 -20.95
N TYR A 260 -10.16 23.96 -19.77
CA TYR A 260 -9.44 23.94 -18.49
C TYR A 260 -8.61 22.66 -18.35
N ALA A 261 -9.21 21.50 -18.60
CA ALA A 261 -8.56 20.20 -18.45
C ALA A 261 -7.36 19.98 -19.40
N LYS A 262 -7.26 20.71 -20.52
CA LYS A 262 -6.14 20.59 -21.47
C LYS A 262 -4.86 21.30 -21.01
N GLY A 263 -4.98 22.34 -20.19
CA GLY A 263 -3.86 23.22 -19.82
C GLY A 263 -3.62 23.36 -18.32
N CYS A 264 -4.48 22.80 -17.48
CA CYS A 264 -4.30 22.88 -16.04
C CYS A 264 -3.21 21.91 -15.54
N LEU A 265 -2.63 22.24 -14.39
CA LEU A 265 -1.81 21.35 -13.58
C LEU A 265 -2.31 21.45 -12.14
N TYR A 266 -2.52 20.31 -11.48
CA TYR A 266 -3.06 20.29 -10.13
C TYR A 266 -2.19 21.05 -9.14
N ASN A 267 -2.84 21.89 -8.33
CA ASN A 267 -2.26 22.57 -7.20
C ASN A 267 -3.34 22.70 -6.11
N PRO A 268 -3.05 22.38 -4.83
CA PRO A 268 -4.05 22.40 -3.77
C PRO A 268 -4.63 23.80 -3.50
N GLU A 269 -3.91 24.88 -3.81
CA GLU A 269 -4.32 26.25 -3.55
C GLU A 269 -4.87 26.94 -4.80
N THR A 270 -4.19 26.79 -5.96
CA THR A 270 -4.56 27.51 -7.18
C THR A 270 -5.53 26.74 -8.07
N ASP A 271 -5.38 25.42 -8.17
CA ASP A 271 -6.05 24.57 -9.17
C ASP A 271 -6.48 23.20 -8.59
N PRO A 272 -7.33 23.18 -7.54
CA PRO A 272 -7.68 21.95 -6.82
C PRO A 272 -8.57 20.99 -7.62
N LEU A 273 -9.22 21.47 -8.69
CA LEU A 273 -10.11 20.66 -9.54
C LEU A 273 -9.37 20.04 -10.74
N CYS A 274 -8.10 20.37 -10.95
CA CYS A 274 -7.37 19.84 -12.10
C CYS A 274 -7.08 18.34 -11.94
N PRO A 275 -7.42 17.50 -12.94
CA PRO A 275 -7.22 16.05 -12.86
C PRO A 275 -5.82 15.59 -13.30
N ILE A 276 -4.92 16.52 -13.67
CA ILE A 276 -3.57 16.26 -14.18
C ILE A 276 -2.55 16.58 -13.09
N PHE A 277 -1.75 15.60 -12.71
CA PHE A 277 -0.78 15.69 -11.63
C PHE A 277 0.61 15.42 -12.17
N ARG A 278 1.60 16.20 -11.77
CA ARG A 278 3.01 15.92 -12.07
C ARG A 278 3.60 14.99 -11.01
N LEU A 279 4.41 14.02 -11.42
CA LEU A 279 4.99 13.03 -10.49
C LEU A 279 5.86 13.67 -9.40
N GLY A 280 6.66 14.68 -9.75
CA GLY A 280 7.42 15.45 -8.76
C GLY A 280 6.53 16.17 -7.73
N ASP A 281 5.38 16.68 -8.17
CA ASP A 281 4.45 17.39 -7.29
C ASP A 281 3.77 16.42 -6.31
N ILE A 282 3.42 15.22 -6.78
CA ILE A 282 2.91 14.14 -5.93
C ILE A 282 3.92 13.79 -4.83
N ALA A 283 5.21 13.63 -5.18
CA ALA A 283 6.27 13.37 -4.21
C ALA A 283 6.38 14.51 -3.18
N ARG A 284 6.33 15.77 -3.62
CA ARG A 284 6.37 16.95 -2.75
C ARG A 284 5.17 17.04 -1.80
N LEU A 285 3.97 16.69 -2.26
CA LEU A 285 2.76 16.66 -1.42
C LEU A 285 2.85 15.65 -0.27
N MET A 286 3.65 14.59 -0.44
CA MET A 286 3.93 13.61 0.61
C MET A 286 5.18 13.95 1.45
N GLY A 287 5.87 15.06 1.15
CA GLY A 287 7.12 15.43 1.83
C GLY A 287 8.34 14.57 1.42
N LEU A 288 8.26 13.87 0.29
CA LEU A 288 9.30 12.96 -0.20
C LEU A 288 10.17 13.61 -1.29
N LYS A 289 11.41 13.13 -1.42
CA LYS A 289 12.30 13.52 -2.51
C LYS A 289 12.11 12.58 -3.70
N PHE A 290 11.81 13.15 -4.87
CA PHE A 290 11.60 12.35 -6.08
C PHE A 290 12.82 11.50 -6.46
N THR A 291 14.05 11.97 -6.17
CA THR A 291 15.27 11.21 -6.45
C THR A 291 15.31 9.85 -5.75
N GLN A 292 14.88 9.77 -4.49
CA GLN A 292 14.85 8.51 -3.74
C GLN A 292 13.77 7.57 -4.28
N LEU A 293 12.59 8.12 -4.57
CA LEU A 293 11.49 7.38 -5.21
C LEU A 293 11.93 6.81 -6.56
N SER A 294 12.62 7.61 -7.37
CA SER A 294 13.03 7.18 -8.71
C SER A 294 14.13 6.11 -8.69
N SER A 295 14.98 6.08 -7.67
CA SER A 295 16.11 5.15 -7.58
C SER A 295 15.72 3.79 -7.01
N TYR A 296 14.93 3.78 -5.93
CA TYR A 296 14.54 2.54 -5.22
C TYR A 296 13.13 2.04 -5.59
N GLY A 297 12.29 2.91 -6.16
CA GLY A 297 10.86 2.65 -6.34
C GLY A 297 10.08 2.80 -5.03
N SER A 298 8.76 3.02 -5.12
CA SER A 298 7.84 2.94 -3.99
C SER A 298 6.39 2.79 -4.49
N VAL A 299 5.54 2.21 -3.65
CA VAL A 299 4.10 2.09 -3.85
C VAL A 299 3.40 3.31 -3.27
N ILE A 300 2.82 4.13 -4.15
CA ILE A 300 2.06 5.33 -3.76
C ILE A 300 0.57 5.00 -3.79
N ASN A 301 -0.11 5.21 -2.65
CA ASN A 301 -1.56 5.14 -2.55
C ASN A 301 -2.18 6.48 -2.95
N VAL A 302 -3.15 6.43 -3.88
CA VAL A 302 -3.92 7.59 -4.31
C VAL A 302 -5.36 7.44 -3.84
N GLN A 303 -5.75 8.26 -2.88
CA GLN A 303 -7.10 8.26 -2.33
C GLN A 303 -7.94 9.37 -2.97
N ILE A 304 -8.94 8.99 -3.76
CA ILE A 304 -9.94 9.92 -4.33
C ILE A 304 -11.23 9.78 -3.54
N LYS A 305 -11.54 10.78 -2.72
CA LYS A 305 -12.64 10.75 -1.76
C LYS A 305 -13.83 11.58 -2.26
N TRP A 306 -14.99 10.94 -2.34
CA TRP A 306 -16.27 11.59 -2.65
C TRP A 306 -17.12 11.66 -1.38
N MET A 307 -17.15 12.82 -0.73
CA MET A 307 -18.02 13.08 0.42
C MET A 307 -19.15 14.01 0.00
N CYS A 308 -20.17 13.42 -0.62
CA CYS A 308 -21.26 14.19 -1.20
C CYS A 308 -22.46 14.21 -0.26
N ASN A 309 -23.00 15.41 0.00
CA ASN A 309 -24.28 15.58 0.67
C ASN A 309 -25.34 15.91 -0.39
N LEU A 310 -26.20 14.93 -0.67
CA LEU A 310 -27.20 14.99 -1.75
C LEU A 310 -28.42 15.86 -1.40
N ASP A 311 -28.52 16.34 -0.15
CA ASP A 311 -29.51 17.36 0.23
C ASP A 311 -29.21 18.73 -0.40
N PHE A 312 -27.94 18.94 -0.79
CA PHE A 312 -27.50 20.14 -1.51
C PHE A 312 -27.41 19.87 -3.02
N SER A 313 -27.03 20.88 -3.80
CA SER A 313 -26.83 20.69 -5.24
C SER A 313 -25.80 19.60 -5.52
N ILE A 314 -26.11 18.74 -6.48
CA ILE A 314 -25.22 17.69 -6.98
C ILE A 314 -23.91 18.26 -7.54
N ASP A 315 -23.89 19.52 -7.98
CA ASP A 315 -22.69 20.17 -8.48
C ASP A 315 -21.64 20.39 -7.38
N GLY A 316 -22.06 20.46 -6.11
CA GLY A 316 -21.16 20.53 -4.95
C GLY A 316 -20.52 19.17 -4.59
N CYS A 317 -20.91 18.09 -5.26
CA CYS A 317 -20.26 16.78 -5.14
C CYS A 317 -19.00 16.79 -6.01
N ILE A 318 -17.86 17.10 -5.38
CA ILE A 318 -16.53 17.13 -5.99
C ILE A 318 -15.56 16.20 -5.24
N PRO A 319 -14.57 15.61 -5.92
CA PRO A 319 -13.61 14.72 -5.29
C PRO A 319 -12.49 15.48 -4.58
N GLU A 320 -12.04 14.93 -3.45
CA GLU A 320 -10.79 15.33 -2.80
C GLU A 320 -9.72 14.26 -3.06
N VAL A 321 -8.51 14.66 -3.45
CA VAL A 321 -7.40 13.73 -3.73
C VAL A 321 -6.34 13.83 -2.64
N LYS A 322 -5.90 12.68 -2.12
CA LYS A 322 -4.80 12.56 -1.14
C LYS A 322 -3.81 11.50 -1.57
N PHE A 323 -2.55 11.72 -1.23
CA PHE A 323 -1.44 10.82 -1.53
C PHE A 323 -0.77 10.36 -0.25
N SER A 324 -0.37 9.09 -0.19
CA SER A 324 0.43 8.53 0.90
C SER A 324 1.35 7.44 0.38
N ASP A 325 2.57 7.38 0.91
CA ASP A 325 3.51 6.29 0.64
C ASP A 325 3.12 5.03 1.45
N MET A 326 3.13 3.86 0.79
CA MET A 326 2.82 2.57 1.43
C MET A 326 4.06 1.75 1.77
N ASP A 327 5.21 2.01 1.15
CA ASP A 327 6.40 1.17 1.29
C ASP A 327 7.30 1.57 2.47
N ASP A 328 6.99 2.67 3.16
CA ASP A 328 7.76 3.21 4.28
C ASP A 328 9.26 3.30 3.96
N LEU A 329 9.62 4.30 3.14
CA LEU A 329 10.99 4.62 2.71
C LEU A 329 11.93 4.85 3.91
N GLY A 330 12.45 3.76 4.46
CA GLY A 330 13.21 3.72 5.71
C GLY A 330 13.45 2.31 6.25
N ASN A 331 12.68 1.33 5.78
CA ASN A 331 12.91 -0.07 6.10
C ASN A 331 14.19 -0.61 5.40
N THR A 332 15.03 -1.31 6.16
CA THR A 332 16.32 -1.83 5.69
C THR A 332 16.21 -3.17 4.96
N PHE A 333 15.09 -3.88 5.08
CA PHE A 333 14.91 -5.20 4.48
C PHE A 333 14.47 -5.14 3.01
N SER A 334 13.60 -4.19 2.66
CA SER A 334 13.12 -3.93 1.29
C SER A 334 12.85 -2.43 1.15
N PRO A 335 13.84 -1.63 0.70
CA PRO A 335 13.77 -0.16 0.76
C PRO A 335 12.88 0.48 -0.32
N GLY A 336 12.24 -0.31 -1.18
CA GLY A 336 11.41 0.19 -2.28
C GLY A 336 10.69 -0.94 -3.03
N TYR A 337 10.31 -0.67 -4.28
CA TYR A 337 9.48 -1.55 -5.11
C TYR A 337 10.10 -1.79 -6.50
N ASN A 338 10.25 -3.06 -6.86
CA ASN A 338 10.76 -3.55 -8.15
C ASN A 338 10.08 -4.88 -8.52
N PHE A 339 10.21 -5.32 -9.79
CA PHE A 339 9.77 -6.64 -10.26
C PHE A 339 10.56 -7.14 -11.46
#